data_AF-A0A4Y2GJE3-F1
#
_entry.id   AF-A0A4Y2GJE3-F1
#
_cell.length_a   1.000
_cell.length_b   1.000
_cell.length_c   1.000
_cell.angle_alpha   90.00
_cell.angle_beta   90.00
_cell.angle_gamma   90.00
#
_symmetry.space_group_name_H-M   'P 1'
#
loop_
_entity.id
_entity.type
_entity.pdbx_description
1 polymer ?
#
loop_
_entity_poly.entity_id
_entity_poly.type
_entity_poly.pdbx_seq_one_letter_code
_entity_poly.pdbx_strand_id
1 'polypeptide(L)'
;MQKTAQNEIQAEFQVALQVILGIPPLHLQLQRDARDTALFRLRLPLPTNVIDIDPSEIEEKATGWSAHPSEHLSPTQISLDDGGKINTGLRIYTDGSKTEEGVGAAFCVLTDINITHRWSTRLSLRNTVFQAEILALLKAVEHAVTLPTQQLTILVDNQDSINSAANPKSHNSTARKIFKLHHSHPHIRVS
;
A
#
# COMPACT_ATOMS: atom_id res chain seq x y z
N MET A 1 -12.43 -43.41 7.14
CA MET A 1 -11.76 -42.78 5.98
C MET A 1 -12.70 -41.96 5.11
N GLN A 2 -13.93 -42.37 4.80
CA GLN A 2 -14.83 -41.59 3.92
C GLN A 2 -15.33 -40.24 4.47
N LYS A 3 -15.55 -40.11 5.80
CA LYS A 3 -16.02 -38.84 6.40
C LYS A 3 -15.00 -37.70 6.31
N THR A 4 -13.70 -38.02 6.30
CA THR A 4 -12.63 -37.01 6.27
C THR A 4 -12.55 -36.34 4.90
N ALA A 5 -12.61 -37.14 3.83
CA ALA A 5 -12.64 -36.64 2.46
C ALA A 5 -13.92 -35.83 2.16
N GLN A 6 -15.07 -36.22 2.74
CA GLN A 6 -16.32 -35.47 2.61
C GLN A 6 -16.26 -34.08 3.27
N ASN A 7 -15.62 -33.99 4.45
CA ASN A 7 -15.43 -32.73 5.16
C ASN A 7 -14.41 -31.82 4.45
N GLU A 8 -13.36 -32.39 3.87
CA GLU A 8 -12.39 -31.63 3.06
C GLU A 8 -13.03 -31.06 1.80
N ILE A 9 -13.82 -31.85 1.07
CA ILE A 9 -14.54 -31.39 -0.13
C ILE A 9 -15.56 -30.29 0.23
N GLN A 10 -16.27 -30.42 1.36
CA GLN A 10 -17.17 -29.37 1.83
C GLN A 10 -16.43 -28.09 2.23
N ALA A 11 -15.27 -28.21 2.88
CA ALA A 11 -14.45 -27.07 3.26
C ALA A 11 -13.86 -26.34 2.03
N GLU A 12 -13.38 -27.08 1.03
CA GLU A 12 -12.87 -26.51 -0.22
C GLU A 12 -13.97 -25.78 -1.01
N PHE A 13 -15.18 -26.36 -1.08
CA PHE A 13 -16.32 -25.73 -1.73
C PHE A 13 -16.75 -24.43 -1.01
N GLN A 14 -16.73 -24.42 0.32
CA GLN A 14 -17.06 -23.25 1.11
C GLN A 14 -16.05 -22.12 0.94
N VAL A 15 -14.75 -22.45 0.90
CA VAL A 15 -13.69 -21.47 0.63
C VAL A 15 -13.79 -20.93 -0.80
N ALA A 16 -14.06 -21.79 -1.79
CA ALA A 16 -14.24 -21.36 -3.18
C ALA A 16 -15.43 -20.38 -3.34
N LEU A 17 -16.54 -20.64 -2.65
CA LEU A 17 -17.71 -19.76 -2.68
C LEU A 17 -17.41 -18.41 -2.00
N GLN A 18 -16.69 -18.42 -0.87
CA GLN A 18 -16.24 -17.20 -0.20
C GLN A 18 -15.36 -16.34 -1.13
N VAL A 19 -14.46 -16.96 -1.88
CA VAL A 19 -13.63 -16.26 -2.89
C VAL A 19 -14.49 -15.64 -3.99
N ILE A 20 -15.46 -16.38 -4.55
CA ILE A 20 -16.36 -15.85 -5.60
C ILE A 20 -17.21 -14.68 -5.10
N LEU A 21 -17.67 -14.75 -3.85
CA LEU A 21 -18.52 -13.72 -3.24
C LEU A 21 -17.72 -12.55 -2.66
N GLY A 22 -16.38 -12.56 -2.74
CA GLY A 22 -15.51 -11.55 -2.14
C GLY A 22 -15.57 -11.51 -0.61
N ILE A 23 -16.01 -12.60 0.02
CA ILE A 23 -16.13 -12.72 1.48
C ILE A 23 -14.77 -13.22 2.01
N PRO A 24 -14.07 -12.43 2.85
CA PRO A 24 -12.79 -12.87 3.40
C PRO A 24 -12.96 -14.07 4.35
N PRO A 25 -11.99 -14.99 4.41
CA PRO A 25 -11.97 -16.10 5.36
C PRO A 25 -12.25 -15.66 6.81
N LEU A 26 -12.93 -16.51 7.57
CA LEU A 26 -13.41 -16.21 8.94
C LEU A 26 -12.32 -15.66 9.87
N HIS A 27 -11.09 -16.19 9.80
CA HIS A 27 -9.98 -15.70 10.63
C HIS A 27 -9.65 -14.23 10.36
N LEU A 28 -9.70 -13.79 9.09
CA LEU A 28 -9.46 -12.40 8.70
C LEU A 28 -10.62 -11.49 9.11
N GLN A 29 -11.87 -11.99 9.05
CA GLN A 29 -13.03 -11.27 9.59
C GLN A 29 -12.89 -11.04 11.09
N LEU A 30 -12.55 -12.08 11.86
CA LEU A 30 -12.34 -11.97 13.30
C LEU A 30 -11.19 -11.01 13.65
N GLN A 31 -10.10 -11.03 12.87
CA GLN A 31 -8.99 -10.11 13.07
C GLN A 31 -9.39 -8.66 12.80
N ARG A 32 -10.22 -8.41 11.77
CA ARG A 32 -10.79 -7.10 11.49
C ARG A 32 -11.70 -6.64 12.63
N ASP A 33 -12.67 -7.47 13.02
CA ASP A 33 -13.63 -7.15 14.08
C ASP A 33 -12.96 -6.88 15.43
N ALA A 34 -11.90 -7.62 15.75
CA ALA A 34 -11.10 -7.39 16.94
C ALA A 34 -10.38 -6.03 16.91
N ARG A 35 -9.84 -5.64 15.74
CA ARG A 35 -9.20 -4.32 15.55
C ARG A 35 -10.22 -3.19 15.62
N ASP A 36 -11.37 -3.35 14.97
CA ASP A 36 -12.45 -2.36 15.00
C ASP A 36 -12.99 -2.19 16.42
N THR A 37 -13.14 -3.29 17.17
CA THR A 37 -13.49 -3.26 18.60
C THR A 37 -12.43 -2.53 19.43
N ALA A 38 -11.15 -2.82 19.21
CA ALA A 38 -10.05 -2.14 19.89
C ALA A 38 -10.06 -0.62 19.64
N LEU A 39 -10.32 -0.20 18.41
CA LEU A 39 -10.38 1.20 17.98
C LEU A 39 -11.62 1.93 18.49
N PHE A 40 -12.80 1.42 18.16
CA PHE A 40 -14.06 2.16 18.37
C PHE A 40 -14.68 1.91 19.73
N ARG A 41 -14.54 0.70 20.29
CA ARG A 41 -15.15 0.35 21.59
C ARG A 41 -14.19 0.56 22.75
N LEU A 42 -12.95 0.10 22.61
CA LEU A 42 -11.96 0.17 23.68
C LEU A 42 -11.12 1.46 23.64
N ARG A 43 -11.19 2.23 22.54
CA ARG A 43 -10.44 3.48 22.35
C ARG A 43 -8.95 3.32 22.63
N LEU A 44 -8.38 2.17 22.27
CA LEU A 44 -6.96 1.94 22.45
C LEU A 44 -6.18 2.94 21.58
N PRO A 45 -5.15 3.60 22.13
CA PRO A 45 -4.39 4.59 21.39
C PRO A 45 -3.69 3.93 20.20
N LEU A 46 -3.92 4.46 19.00
CA LEU A 46 -3.07 4.15 17.86
C LEU A 46 -1.66 4.71 18.13
N PRO A 47 -0.58 4.05 17.68
CA PRO A 47 0.74 4.65 17.69
C PRO A 47 0.68 6.00 16.98
N THR A 48 0.84 7.06 17.76
CA THR A 48 0.41 8.42 17.42
C THR A 48 1.61 9.20 16.91
N ASN A 49 2.07 8.90 15.70
CA ASN A 49 2.92 9.83 14.96
C ASN A 49 2.01 10.72 14.10
N VAL A 50 1.24 11.59 14.75
CA VAL A 50 0.45 12.61 14.06
C VAL A 50 1.41 13.71 13.66
N ILE A 51 1.81 13.73 12.39
CA ILE A 51 2.55 14.84 11.79
C ILE A 51 1.51 15.64 11.01
N ASP A 52 1.14 16.83 11.50
CA ASP A 52 0.27 17.75 10.77
C ASP A 52 1.04 18.33 9.59
N ILE A 53 1.02 17.61 8.46
CA ILE A 53 1.71 17.99 7.22
C ILE A 53 0.79 18.91 6.43
N ASP A 54 1.28 20.11 6.11
CA ASP A 54 0.57 21.05 5.23
C ASP A 54 0.47 20.46 3.80
N PRO A 55 -0.65 20.65 3.09
CA PRO A 55 -0.80 20.15 1.72
C PRO A 55 0.33 20.56 0.76
N SER A 56 0.91 21.73 0.96
CA SER A 56 2.02 22.24 0.14
C SER A 56 3.30 21.43 0.33
N GLU A 57 3.48 20.78 1.49
CA GLU A 57 4.63 19.92 1.77
C GLU A 57 4.53 18.57 1.04
N ILE A 58 3.31 18.13 0.70
CA ILE A 58 3.05 16.89 -0.05
C ILE A 58 3.12 17.14 -1.55
N GLU A 59 2.57 18.27 -2.02
CA GLU A 59 2.46 18.59 -3.45
C GLU A 59 3.02 19.96 -3.81
N GLU A 60 4.30 20.18 -3.52
CA GLU A 60 5.00 21.30 -4.15
C GLU A 60 5.06 21.04 -5.67
N LYS A 61 4.62 22.02 -6.47
CA LYS A 61 4.65 21.92 -7.93
C LYS A 61 6.09 22.04 -8.42
N ALA A 62 6.64 20.94 -8.91
CA ALA A 62 8.01 20.93 -9.41
C ALA A 62 8.13 21.70 -10.74
N THR A 63 9.00 22.71 -10.75
CA THR A 63 9.30 23.54 -11.93
C THR A 63 10.49 22.98 -12.71
N GLY A 64 10.44 23.08 -14.05
CA GLY A 64 11.46 22.54 -14.95
C GLY A 64 11.39 21.02 -15.15
N TRP A 65 11.91 20.55 -16.29
CA TRP A 65 12.10 19.13 -16.61
C TRP A 65 13.60 18.87 -16.74
N SER A 66 14.14 17.99 -15.91
CA SER A 66 15.57 17.62 -15.95
C SER A 66 15.81 16.17 -16.33
N ALA A 67 14.75 15.36 -16.43
CA ALA A 67 14.85 13.95 -16.79
C ALA A 67 15.09 13.82 -18.29
N HIS A 68 16.16 13.11 -18.67
CA HIS A 68 16.45 12.83 -20.07
C HIS A 68 15.32 12.00 -20.68
N PRO A 69 14.96 12.15 -21.97
CA PRO A 69 13.87 11.38 -22.60
C PRO A 69 14.01 9.85 -22.53
N SER A 70 15.23 9.35 -22.27
CA SER A 70 15.52 7.93 -22.09
C SER A 70 15.38 7.44 -20.64
N GLU A 71 15.14 8.32 -19.66
CA GLU A 71 14.89 7.90 -18.28
C GLU A 71 13.49 7.31 -18.17
N HIS A 72 13.42 6.03 -17.88
CA HIS A 72 12.19 5.29 -17.65
C HIS A 72 12.45 4.19 -16.63
N LEU A 73 11.39 3.72 -15.99
CA LEU A 73 11.45 2.55 -15.13
C LEU A 73 11.48 1.29 -15.99
N SER A 74 12.06 0.21 -15.47
CA SER A 74 12.01 -1.05 -16.19
C SER A 74 10.56 -1.56 -16.25
N PRO A 75 10.16 -2.27 -17.32
CA PRO A 75 8.79 -2.77 -17.48
C PRO A 75 8.31 -3.69 -16.35
N THR A 76 9.22 -4.26 -15.55
CA THR A 76 8.91 -5.17 -14.45
C THR A 76 8.72 -4.45 -13.11
N GLN A 77 9.10 -3.17 -13.02
CA GLN A 77 9.01 -2.38 -11.80
C GLN A 77 7.62 -1.79 -11.54
N ILE A 78 6.80 -1.70 -12.58
CA ILE A 78 5.40 -1.26 -12.48
C ILE A 78 4.52 -2.32 -13.13
N SER A 79 3.47 -2.72 -12.43
CA SER A 79 2.41 -3.56 -12.94
C SER A 79 1.08 -2.93 -12.56
N LEU A 80 0.06 -3.13 -13.39
CA LEU A 80 -1.33 -2.75 -13.05
C LEU A 80 -2.17 -4.00 -12.74
N ASP A 81 -1.50 -5.15 -12.63
CA ASP A 81 -2.12 -6.40 -12.26
C ASP A 81 -2.27 -6.44 -10.73
N ASP A 82 -3.05 -7.39 -10.22
CA ASP A 82 -3.37 -7.56 -8.80
C ASP A 82 -2.18 -7.96 -7.89
N GLY A 83 -0.94 -7.72 -8.33
CA GLY A 83 0.28 -8.15 -7.64
C GLY A 83 0.62 -9.63 -7.84
N GLY A 84 -0.29 -10.43 -8.41
CA GLY A 84 -0.13 -11.86 -8.67
C GLY A 84 -0.09 -12.74 -7.42
N LYS A 85 -0.28 -14.05 -7.61
CA LYS A 85 -0.25 -15.09 -6.57
C LYS A 85 1.18 -15.47 -6.15
N ILE A 86 2.05 -14.49 -5.93
CA ILE A 86 3.42 -14.73 -5.45
C ILE A 86 3.35 -14.96 -3.94
N ASN A 87 3.20 -16.21 -3.54
CA ASN A 87 3.09 -16.65 -2.13
C ASN A 87 4.43 -16.55 -1.36
N THR A 88 5.45 -15.96 -1.97
CA THR A 88 6.80 -15.80 -1.43
C THR A 88 7.26 -14.38 -1.73
N GLY A 89 7.52 -13.58 -0.70
CA GLY A 89 8.03 -12.22 -0.86
C GLY A 89 7.41 -11.25 0.14
N LEU A 90 8.12 -10.16 0.39
CA LEU A 90 7.64 -9.11 1.28
C LEU A 90 6.60 -8.27 0.55
N ARG A 91 5.42 -8.06 1.15
CA ARG A 91 4.40 -7.19 0.59
C ARG A 91 4.26 -5.93 1.43
N ILE A 92 4.21 -4.79 0.78
CA ILE A 92 3.90 -3.52 1.43
C ILE A 92 2.56 -3.05 0.89
N TYR A 93 1.60 -2.80 1.76
CA TYR A 93 0.31 -2.25 1.38
C TYR A 93 0.27 -0.78 1.74
N THR A 94 -0.17 0.07 0.82
CA THR A 94 -0.37 1.50 1.05
C THR A 94 -1.85 1.83 1.02
N ASP A 95 -2.26 2.80 1.82
CA ASP A 95 -3.63 3.31 1.81
C ASP A 95 -3.64 4.80 2.18
N GLY A 96 -4.50 5.56 1.51
CA GLY A 96 -4.80 6.95 1.80
C GLY A 96 -6.30 7.13 1.98
N SER A 97 -6.72 7.71 3.10
CA SER A 97 -8.14 7.86 3.46
C SER A 97 -8.51 9.31 3.70
N LYS A 98 -9.78 9.64 3.45
CA LYS A 98 -10.39 10.92 3.83
C LYS A 98 -11.77 10.70 4.41
N THR A 99 -12.02 11.35 5.53
CA THR A 99 -13.31 11.44 6.21
C THR A 99 -13.62 12.90 6.52
N GLU A 100 -14.81 13.18 7.04
CA GLU A 100 -15.14 14.52 7.57
C GLU A 100 -14.23 14.93 8.73
N GLU A 101 -13.70 13.96 9.48
CA GLU A 101 -12.88 14.20 10.67
C GLU A 101 -11.38 14.32 10.37
N GLY A 102 -10.91 13.83 9.22
CA GLY A 102 -9.49 13.86 8.91
C GLY A 102 -9.10 13.18 7.61
N VAL A 103 -7.85 13.42 7.24
CA VAL A 103 -7.16 12.74 6.14
C VAL A 103 -6.04 11.92 6.76
N GLY A 104 -5.79 10.71 6.26
CA GLY A 104 -4.76 9.83 6.80
C GLY A 104 -4.02 9.08 5.71
N ALA A 105 -2.71 8.90 5.89
CA ALA A 105 -1.86 8.10 5.02
C ALA A 105 -1.24 6.98 5.85
N ALA A 106 -1.14 5.78 5.28
CA ALA A 106 -0.54 4.64 5.97
C ALA A 106 0.11 3.66 5.00
N PHE A 107 1.12 2.94 5.50
CA PHE A 107 1.55 1.69 4.89
C PHE A 107 1.78 0.62 5.95
N CYS A 108 1.66 -0.64 5.54
CA CYS A 108 2.04 -1.77 6.39
C CYS A 108 2.82 -2.82 5.60
N VAL A 109 3.72 -3.49 6.30
CA VAL A 109 4.54 -4.57 5.75
C VAL A 109 3.94 -5.89 6.20
N LEU A 110 3.56 -6.72 5.25
CA LEU A 110 3.10 -8.08 5.44
C LEU A 110 4.22 -9.04 5.06
N THR A 111 4.64 -9.85 6.04
CA THR A 111 5.53 -10.98 5.85
C THR A 111 4.72 -12.25 6.11
N ASP A 112 4.54 -13.07 5.08
CA ASP A 112 3.62 -14.21 5.07
C ASP A 112 2.18 -13.79 5.37
N ILE A 113 1.75 -13.92 6.63
CA ILE A 113 0.41 -13.55 7.13
C ILE A 113 0.47 -12.52 8.27
N ASN A 114 1.66 -12.09 8.67
CA ASN A 114 1.87 -11.24 9.83
C ASN A 114 2.29 -9.83 9.41
N ILE A 115 1.69 -8.82 10.05
CA ILE A 115 2.12 -7.43 9.87
C ILE A 115 3.34 -7.19 10.76
N THR A 116 4.51 -6.99 10.16
CA THR A 116 5.79 -6.83 10.86
C THR A 116 6.17 -5.36 11.05
N HIS A 117 5.70 -4.48 10.18
CA HIS A 117 5.92 -3.04 10.29
C HIS A 117 4.68 -2.24 9.88
N ARG A 118 4.50 -1.08 10.50
CA ARG A 118 3.41 -0.15 10.22
C ARG A 118 3.93 1.28 10.32
N TRP A 119 3.46 2.10 9.40
CA TRP A 119 3.61 3.54 9.45
C TRP A 119 2.26 4.16 9.14
N SER A 120 1.90 5.21 9.86
CA SER A 120 0.75 6.03 9.54
C SER A 120 0.97 7.46 10.03
N THR A 121 0.31 8.40 9.38
CA THR A 121 0.21 9.78 9.82
C THR A 121 -1.18 10.34 9.54
N ARG A 122 -1.58 11.35 10.32
CA ARG A 122 -2.77 12.15 10.06
C ARG A 122 -2.34 13.41 9.33
N LEU A 123 -3.03 13.73 8.26
CA LEU A 123 -2.81 14.90 7.43
C LEU A 123 -3.85 15.98 7.74
N SER A 124 -3.54 17.24 7.40
CA SER A 124 -4.51 18.34 7.47
C SER A 124 -5.79 17.99 6.69
N LEU A 125 -6.96 18.42 7.18
CA LEU A 125 -8.28 18.23 6.54
C LEU A 125 -8.36 18.78 5.11
N ARG A 126 -7.49 19.73 4.79
CA ARG A 126 -7.36 20.33 3.45
C ARG A 126 -6.76 19.37 2.43
N ASN A 127 -6.06 18.33 2.89
CA ASN A 127 -5.44 17.36 2.01
C ASN A 127 -6.46 16.53 1.23
N THR A 128 -6.10 16.06 0.04
CA THR A 128 -6.91 15.16 -0.77
C THR A 128 -6.60 13.69 -0.47
N VAL A 129 -7.46 12.78 -0.94
CA VAL A 129 -7.18 11.33 -0.87
C VAL A 129 -5.91 11.01 -1.65
N PHE A 130 -5.78 11.55 -2.87
CA PHE A 130 -4.58 11.39 -3.70
C PHE A 130 -3.29 11.84 -2.99
N GLN A 131 -3.32 12.96 -2.26
CA GLN A 131 -2.18 13.43 -1.46
C GLN A 131 -1.80 12.45 -0.35
N ALA A 132 -2.79 11.83 0.28
CA ALA A 132 -2.55 10.81 1.28
C ALA A 132 -1.95 9.53 0.66
N GLU A 133 -2.50 9.08 -0.46
CA GLU A 133 -2.05 7.88 -1.17
C GLU A 133 -0.62 8.03 -1.72
N ILE A 134 -0.30 9.17 -2.35
CA ILE A 134 1.04 9.40 -2.89
C ILE A 134 2.08 9.55 -1.77
N LEU A 135 1.70 10.08 -0.61
CA LEU A 135 2.57 10.13 0.57
C LEU A 135 2.78 8.73 1.17
N ALA A 136 1.72 7.93 1.28
CA ALA A 136 1.81 6.54 1.72
C ALA A 136 2.76 5.74 0.81
N LEU A 137 2.64 5.93 -0.51
CA LEU A 137 3.54 5.32 -1.50
C LEU A 137 4.99 5.80 -1.34
N LEU A 138 5.23 7.10 -1.16
CA LEU A 138 6.58 7.61 -0.89
C LEU A 138 7.20 6.92 0.32
N LYS A 139 6.45 6.83 1.42
CA LYS A 139 6.93 6.25 2.68
C LYS A 139 7.15 4.74 2.57
N ALA A 140 6.31 4.05 1.82
CA ALA A 140 6.50 2.64 1.49
C ALA A 140 7.76 2.41 0.66
N VAL A 141 8.03 3.25 -0.35
CA VAL A 141 9.25 3.16 -1.18
C VAL A 141 10.50 3.49 -0.35
N GLU A 142 10.47 4.55 0.45
CA GLU A 142 11.56 4.87 1.39
C GLU A 142 11.88 3.68 2.31
N HIS A 143 10.85 3.02 2.83
CA HIS A 143 11.03 1.81 3.65
C HIS A 143 11.56 0.63 2.83
N ALA A 144 11.01 0.37 1.64
CA ALA A 144 11.44 -0.70 0.75
C ALA A 144 12.93 -0.61 0.40
N VAL A 145 13.44 0.61 0.16
CA VAL A 145 14.86 0.88 -0.11
C VAL A 145 15.78 0.47 1.05
N THR A 146 15.28 0.49 2.29
CA THR A 146 16.08 0.10 3.48
C THR A 146 16.12 -1.41 3.72
N LEU A 147 15.30 -2.18 3.01
CA LEU A 147 15.18 -3.62 3.21
C LEU A 147 16.20 -4.38 2.35
N PRO A 148 16.64 -5.57 2.81
CA PRO A 148 17.55 -6.39 2.02
C PRO A 148 16.93 -6.78 0.68
N THR A 149 17.79 -7.05 -0.31
CA THR A 149 17.44 -7.28 -1.71
C THR A 149 16.69 -8.61 -1.90
N GLN A 150 15.44 -8.65 -1.47
CA GLN A 150 14.47 -9.71 -1.71
C GLN A 150 13.35 -9.17 -2.62
N GLN A 151 12.66 -10.08 -3.32
CA GLN A 151 11.52 -9.71 -4.15
C GLN A 151 10.44 -9.06 -3.28
N LEU A 152 10.22 -7.76 -3.51
CA LEU A 152 9.34 -6.89 -2.74
C LEU A 152 8.32 -6.25 -3.67
N THR A 153 7.05 -6.38 -3.30
CA THR A 153 5.94 -5.74 -4.02
C THR A 153 5.24 -4.76 -3.11
N ILE A 154 5.19 -3.49 -3.52
CA ILE A 154 4.32 -2.47 -2.95
C ILE A 154 3.00 -2.53 -3.71
N LEU A 155 1.91 -2.70 -2.98
CA LEU A 155 0.55 -2.82 -3.47
C LEU A 155 -0.19 -1.52 -3.20
N VAL A 156 -0.63 -0.90 -4.29
CA VAL A 156 -1.29 0.41 -4.31
C VAL A 156 -2.66 0.21 -4.95
N ASP A 157 -3.70 0.69 -4.28
CA ASP A 157 -5.09 0.63 -4.76
C ASP A 157 -5.44 1.73 -5.75
N ASN A 158 -4.70 2.84 -5.73
CA ASN A 158 -4.89 3.96 -6.64
C ASN A 158 -3.97 3.93 -7.86
N GLN A 159 -4.58 3.70 -9.02
CA GLN A 159 -3.94 3.72 -10.33
C GLN A 159 -3.29 5.07 -10.66
N ASP A 160 -3.86 6.19 -10.21
CA ASP A 160 -3.30 7.53 -10.46
C ASP A 160 -1.99 7.76 -9.70
N SER A 161 -1.86 7.18 -8.51
CA SER A 161 -0.62 7.19 -7.71
C SER A 161 0.50 6.44 -8.44
N ILE A 162 0.18 5.26 -8.99
CA ILE A 162 1.13 4.46 -9.80
C ILE A 162 1.56 5.24 -11.04
N ASN A 163 0.61 5.76 -11.81
CA ASN A 163 0.89 6.52 -13.03
C ASN A 163 1.73 7.78 -12.76
N SER A 164 1.44 8.48 -11.68
CA SER A 164 2.17 9.66 -11.27
C SER A 164 3.61 9.33 -10.87
N ALA A 165 3.79 8.29 -10.06
CA ALA A 165 5.11 7.79 -9.64
C ALA A 165 5.94 7.24 -10.80
N ALA A 166 5.28 6.70 -11.82
CA ALA A 166 5.92 6.20 -13.04
C ALA A 166 6.43 7.31 -13.96
N ASN A 167 5.87 8.51 -13.84
CA ASN A 167 6.09 9.59 -14.78
C ASN A 167 7.26 10.50 -14.34
N PRO A 168 8.45 10.43 -15.01
CA PRO A 168 9.58 11.30 -14.69
C PRO A 168 9.28 12.79 -14.86
N LYS A 169 8.24 13.13 -15.64
CA LYS A 169 7.82 14.50 -15.94
C LYS A 169 6.62 14.95 -15.12
N SER A 170 6.18 14.17 -14.12
CA SER A 170 5.08 14.55 -13.23
C SER A 170 5.29 15.96 -12.67
N HIS A 171 4.24 16.76 -12.57
CA HIS A 171 4.32 18.08 -11.92
C HIS A 171 4.36 17.98 -10.39
N ASN A 172 4.03 16.81 -9.84
CA ASN A 172 4.07 16.54 -8.42
C ASN A 172 5.51 16.20 -8.00
N SER A 173 6.08 16.99 -7.08
CA SER A 173 7.45 16.79 -6.58
C SER A 173 7.63 15.46 -5.83
N THR A 174 6.64 15.03 -5.06
CA THR A 174 6.63 13.73 -4.38
C THR A 174 6.64 12.58 -5.38
N ALA A 175 5.84 12.65 -6.44
CA ALA A 175 5.87 11.67 -7.53
C ALA A 175 7.26 11.58 -8.20
N ARG A 176 7.94 12.72 -8.42
CA ARG A 176 9.32 12.72 -8.93
C ARG A 176 10.33 12.10 -7.95
N LYS A 177 10.17 12.32 -6.64
CA LYS A 177 11.00 11.67 -5.62
C LYS A 177 10.83 10.15 -5.68
N ILE A 178 9.59 9.68 -5.77
CA ILE A 178 9.27 8.26 -5.94
C ILE A 178 9.93 7.72 -7.20
N PHE A 179 9.77 8.39 -8.35
CA PHE A 179 10.40 7.99 -9.61
C PHE A 179 11.91 7.80 -9.46
N LYS A 180 12.62 8.75 -8.85
CA LYS A 180 14.08 8.70 -8.66
C LYS A 180 14.52 7.55 -7.76
N LEU A 181 13.81 7.35 -6.64
CA LEU A 181 14.08 6.24 -5.72
C LEU A 181 13.85 4.91 -6.42
N HIS A 182 12.72 4.78 -7.12
CA HIS A 182 12.34 3.57 -7.83
C HIS A 182 13.33 3.25 -8.96
N HIS A 183 13.71 4.25 -9.76
CA HIS A 183 14.69 4.09 -10.83
C HIS A 183 16.06 3.59 -10.33
N SER A 184 16.46 3.98 -9.12
CA SER A 184 17.72 3.54 -8.50
C SER A 184 17.65 2.13 -7.88
N HIS A 185 16.45 1.54 -7.75
CA HIS A 185 16.20 0.28 -7.06
C HIS A 185 15.31 -0.66 -7.89
N PRO A 186 15.85 -1.28 -8.95
CA PRO A 186 15.06 -2.05 -9.93
C PRO A 186 14.41 -3.34 -9.38
N HIS A 187 14.76 -3.74 -8.16
CA HIS A 187 14.21 -4.91 -7.48
C HIS A 187 12.90 -4.62 -6.73
N ILE A 188 12.57 -3.34 -6.50
CA ILE A 188 11.28 -2.93 -5.94
C ILE A 188 10.27 -2.98 -7.08
N ARG A 189 9.10 -3.59 -6.84
CA ARG A 189 7.96 -3.55 -7.74
C ARG A 189 6.82 -2.78 -7.08
N VAL A 190 6.18 -1.91 -7.84
CA VAL A 190 4.92 -1.23 -7.47
C VAL A 190 3.81 -1.82 -8.35
N SER A 191 2.73 -2.27 -7.72
CA SER A 191 1.62 -2.96 -8.39
C SER A 191 0.29 -2.51 -7.84
#